data_AF-A0A661N4V3-F1
#
_entry.id   AF-A0A661N4V3-F1
#
_cell.length_a   1.000
_cell.length_b   1.000
_cell.length_c   1.000
_cell.angle_alpha   90.00
_cell.angle_beta   90.00
_cell.angle_gamma   90.00
#
_symmetry.space_group_name_H-M   'P 1'
#
loop_
_entity.id
_entity.type
_entity.pdbx_description
1 polymer ?
#
loop_
_entity_poly.entity_id
_entity_poly.type
_entity_poly.pdbx_seq_one_letter_code
_entity_poly.pdbx_strand_id
1 'polypeptide(L)'
;MTDSPTLAIEQPGCEELLTTGDMARLSDSTLRTVRFYEQEGLIEPERRSACGHRLFSGRELMKLQLSLDLREAGLSLQNIKDLFCLKSDCDCPEEASRRMSHVLSEQIDAMQHKIAKLRKLREELTAMVSVLTECQSCDEGNFPLACEKCDVLGSPELPRALQVLWHASE
;
A
#
# COMPACT_ATOMS: atom_id res chain seq x y z
N MET A 1 -5.63 -6.41 -27.82
CA MET A 1 -6.12 -5.05 -28.09
C MET A 1 -6.83 -4.55 -26.85
N THR A 2 -6.05 -3.99 -25.91
CA THR A 2 -6.53 -3.23 -24.76
C THR A 2 -5.42 -2.21 -24.50
N ASP A 3 -5.47 -1.10 -25.22
CA ASP A 3 -4.71 0.10 -24.86
C ASP A 3 -5.39 0.72 -23.64
N SER A 4 -4.88 0.39 -22.46
CA SER A 4 -5.11 1.21 -21.27
C SER A 4 -4.30 2.49 -21.43
N PRO A 5 -4.91 3.68 -21.33
CA PRO A 5 -4.14 4.91 -21.36
C PRO A 5 -3.37 5.01 -20.05
N THR A 6 -2.05 4.82 -20.12
CA THR A 6 -1.12 5.30 -19.11
C THR A 6 -1.34 6.80 -18.98
N LEU A 7 -1.97 7.24 -17.88
CA LEU A 7 -1.98 8.64 -17.49
C LEU A 7 -0.53 9.08 -17.32
N ALA A 8 0.01 9.75 -18.33
CA ALA A 8 1.24 10.50 -18.24
C ALA A 8 0.99 11.62 -17.21
N ILE A 9 1.45 11.40 -15.98
CA ILE A 9 1.55 12.45 -14.98
C ILE A 9 2.61 13.42 -15.53
N GLU A 10 2.15 14.54 -16.08
CA GLU A 10 3.01 15.67 -16.45
C GLU A 10 3.74 16.12 -15.18
N GLN A 11 5.00 15.70 -15.03
CA GLN A 11 5.84 16.16 -13.94
C GLN A 11 6.23 17.63 -14.22
N PRO A 12 5.88 18.58 -13.35
CA PRO A 12 6.34 19.96 -13.50
C PRO A 12 7.87 19.98 -13.40
N GLY A 13 8.52 20.68 -14.33
CA GLY A 13 9.96 20.87 -14.35
C GLY A 13 10.47 21.57 -13.08
N CYS A 14 11.74 21.33 -12.74
CA CYS A 14 12.42 21.78 -11.51
C CYS A 14 12.37 23.29 -11.14
N GLU A 15 11.68 24.16 -11.87
CA GLU A 15 11.62 25.61 -11.63
C GLU A 15 10.23 26.16 -11.28
N GLU A 16 9.15 25.38 -11.37
CA GLU A 16 7.81 25.86 -11.02
C GLU A 16 7.44 25.53 -9.57
N LEU A 17 7.04 26.56 -8.81
CA LEU A 17 6.60 26.38 -7.44
C LEU A 17 5.12 26.04 -7.36
N LEU A 18 4.82 25.07 -6.49
CA LEU A 18 3.52 24.47 -6.31
C LEU A 18 2.84 25.03 -5.07
N THR A 19 1.56 25.40 -5.18
CA THR A 19 0.77 25.74 -4.00
C THR A 19 0.40 24.49 -3.20
N THR A 20 -0.08 24.63 -1.97
CA THR A 20 -0.66 23.51 -1.22
C THR A 20 -1.77 22.79 -2.01
N GLY A 21 -2.53 23.52 -2.83
CA GLY A 21 -3.56 22.94 -3.69
C GLY A 21 -2.98 22.11 -4.83
N ASP A 22 -1.90 22.58 -5.45
CA ASP A 22 -1.20 21.83 -6.49
C ASP A 22 -0.54 20.58 -5.90
N MET A 23 0.08 20.69 -4.73
CA MET A 23 0.63 19.54 -4.00
C MET A 23 -0.43 18.47 -3.76
N ALA A 24 -1.62 18.85 -3.28
CA ALA A 24 -2.71 17.92 -3.04
C ALA A 24 -3.19 17.26 -4.35
N ARG A 25 -3.41 18.05 -5.40
CA ARG A 25 -3.87 17.57 -6.71
C ARG A 25 -2.87 16.60 -7.37
N LEU A 26 -1.58 16.95 -7.36
CA LEU A 26 -0.53 16.18 -8.04
C LEU A 26 -0.08 14.94 -7.26
N SER A 27 -0.34 14.89 -5.95
CA SER A 27 -0.08 13.72 -5.11
C SER A 27 -1.31 12.83 -4.89
N ASP A 28 -2.41 13.10 -5.61
CA ASP A 28 -3.72 12.46 -5.42
C ASP A 28 -4.13 12.37 -3.93
N SER A 29 -3.92 13.48 -3.21
CA SER A 29 -4.14 13.56 -1.77
C SER A 29 -4.99 14.77 -1.41
N THR A 30 -5.28 14.92 -0.12
CA THR A 30 -6.09 16.03 0.37
C THR A 30 -5.21 17.18 0.87
N LEU A 31 -5.75 18.40 0.87
CA LEU A 31 -5.09 19.55 1.55
C LEU A 31 -4.76 19.24 3.02
N ARG A 32 -5.60 18.44 3.69
CA ARG A 32 -5.36 17.98 5.06
C ARG A 32 -4.12 17.10 5.13
N THR A 33 -3.96 16.20 4.17
CA THR A 33 -2.77 15.34 4.04
C THR A 33 -1.53 16.18 3.85
N VAL A 34 -1.49 17.07 2.85
CA VAL A 34 -0.31 17.94 2.63
C VAL A 34 0.07 18.73 3.89
N ARG A 35 -0.90 19.33 4.58
CA ARG A 35 -0.66 20.07 5.83
C ARG A 35 -0.18 19.18 6.96
N PHE A 36 -0.66 17.95 7.05
CA PHE A 36 -0.19 16.99 8.04
C PHE A 36 1.28 16.66 7.79
N TYR A 37 1.68 16.34 6.56
CA TYR A 37 3.09 16.06 6.26
C TYR A 37 4.00 17.29 6.44
N GLU A 38 3.49 18.50 6.20
CA GLU A 38 4.19 19.75 6.54
C GLU A 38 4.39 19.89 8.06
N GLN A 39 3.34 19.68 8.86
CA GLN A 39 3.41 19.76 10.32
C GLN A 39 4.37 18.72 10.93
N GLU A 40 4.43 17.55 10.30
CA GLU A 40 5.31 16.46 10.69
C GLU A 40 6.77 16.69 10.26
N GLY A 41 7.07 17.78 9.53
CA GLY A 41 8.42 18.13 9.05
C GLY A 41 8.90 17.27 7.88
N LEU A 42 8.00 16.50 7.26
CA LEU A 42 8.35 15.67 6.10
C LEU A 42 8.42 16.47 4.82
N ILE A 43 7.64 17.55 4.71
CA ILE A 43 7.77 18.48 3.60
C ILE A 43 7.84 19.91 4.12
N GLU A 44 8.56 20.77 3.42
CA GLU A 44 8.73 22.16 3.84
C GLU A 44 8.45 23.12 2.67
N PRO A 45 7.68 24.20 2.88
CA PRO A 45 7.51 25.21 1.85
C PRO A 45 8.85 25.95 1.65
N GLU A 46 9.24 26.11 0.39
CA GLU A 46 10.45 26.85 0.04
C GLU A 46 10.30 28.34 0.34
N ARG A 47 9.09 28.89 0.09
CA ARG A 47 8.74 30.26 0.47
C ARG A 47 7.24 30.47 0.58
N ARG A 48 6.86 31.70 0.94
CA ARG A 48 5.48 32.19 0.82
C ARG A 48 5.38 33.19 -0.34
N SER A 49 4.25 33.17 -1.03
CA SER A 49 3.93 34.18 -2.05
C SER A 49 3.62 35.53 -1.41
N ALA A 50 3.57 36.61 -2.20
CA ALA A 50 3.19 37.94 -1.74
C ALA A 50 1.79 37.97 -1.09
N CYS A 51 0.89 37.07 -1.50
CA CYS A 51 -0.45 36.91 -0.93
C CYS A 51 -0.50 35.96 0.28
N GLY A 52 0.65 35.46 0.76
CA GLY A 52 0.76 34.59 1.94
C GLY A 52 0.59 33.09 1.69
N HIS A 53 0.40 32.66 0.44
CA HIS A 53 0.27 31.23 0.09
C HIS A 53 1.61 30.50 0.23
N ARG A 54 1.57 29.25 0.68
CA ARG A 54 2.76 28.37 0.73
C ARG A 54 3.13 27.92 -0.67
N LEU A 55 4.41 27.94 -0.96
CA LEU A 55 4.97 27.52 -2.24
C LEU A 55 6.03 26.44 -1.99
N PHE A 56 5.86 25.29 -2.62
CA PHE A 56 6.69 24.10 -2.51
C PHE A 56 7.43 23.85 -3.82
N SER A 57 8.62 23.27 -3.76
CA SER A 57 9.34 22.85 -4.96
C SER A 57 8.82 21.52 -5.50
N GLY A 58 9.14 21.20 -6.75
CA GLY A 58 8.90 19.86 -7.30
C GLY A 58 9.61 18.75 -6.51
N ARG A 59 10.72 19.05 -5.83
CA ARG A 59 11.40 18.09 -4.95
C ARG A 59 10.55 17.72 -3.74
N GLU A 60 9.86 18.69 -3.15
CA GLU A 60 8.96 18.45 -2.03
C GLU A 60 7.72 17.66 -2.47
N LEU A 61 7.25 17.86 -3.71
CA LEU A 61 6.20 17.02 -4.29
C LEU A 61 6.65 15.56 -4.40
N MET A 62 7.82 15.30 -4.97
CA MET A 62 8.36 13.94 -5.07
C MET A 62 8.54 13.30 -3.68
N LYS A 63 8.99 14.09 -2.69
CA LYS A 63 9.13 13.64 -1.31
C LYS A 63 7.76 13.28 -0.70
N LEU A 64 6.73 14.08 -0.95
CA LEU A 64 5.36 13.79 -0.50
C LEU A 64 4.83 12.50 -1.15
N GLN A 65 4.94 12.36 -2.47
CA GLN A 65 4.48 11.18 -3.22
C GLN A 65 5.15 9.91 -2.69
N LEU A 66 6.48 9.91 -2.58
CA LEU A 66 7.21 8.77 -2.04
C LEU A 66 6.79 8.46 -0.59
N SER A 67 6.56 9.49 0.23
CA SER A 67 6.11 9.28 1.61
C SER A 67 4.71 8.64 1.68
N LEU A 68 3.81 9.01 0.77
CA LEU A 68 2.47 8.42 0.67
C LEU A 68 2.56 6.95 0.24
N ASP A 69 3.34 6.64 -0.81
CA ASP A 69 3.55 5.28 -1.30
C ASP A 69 4.12 4.36 -0.20
N LEU A 70 5.11 4.85 0.54
CA LEU A 70 5.71 4.11 1.66
C LEU A 70 4.70 3.89 2.80
N ARG A 71 3.84 4.87 3.10
CA ARG A 71 2.77 4.69 4.10
C ARG A 71 1.74 3.66 3.65
N GLU A 72 1.37 3.65 2.37
CA GLU A 72 0.44 2.66 1.81
C GLU A 72 1.04 1.24 1.82
N ALA A 73 2.35 1.10 1.56
CA ALA A 73 3.09 -0.15 1.76
C ALA A 73 3.16 -0.60 3.24
N GLY A 74 2.75 0.28 4.16
CA GLY A 74 2.61 0.01 5.58
C GLY A 74 3.87 0.29 6.39
N LEU A 75 4.72 1.22 5.94
CA LEU A 75 5.79 1.77 6.75
C LEU A 75 5.22 2.74 7.79
N SER A 76 5.87 2.82 8.96
CA SER A 76 5.53 3.82 9.95
C SER A 76 5.97 5.21 9.48
N LEU A 77 5.28 6.26 9.92
CA LEU A 77 5.70 7.63 9.61
C LEU A 77 7.11 7.92 10.17
N GLN A 78 7.44 7.32 11.32
CA GLN A 78 8.76 7.46 11.93
C GLN A 78 9.86 6.89 11.04
N ASN A 79 9.69 5.67 10.51
CA ASN A 79 10.69 5.06 9.62
C ASN A 79 10.90 5.88 8.35
N ILE A 80 9.83 6.52 7.85
CA ILE A 80 9.90 7.40 6.68
C ILE A 80 10.69 8.67 7.02
N LYS A 81 10.45 9.27 8.20
CA LYS A 81 11.25 10.42 8.67
C LYS A 81 12.72 10.06 8.82
N ASP A 82 13.01 8.93 9.47
CA ASP A 82 14.37 8.45 9.67
C ASP A 82 15.08 8.33 8.31
N LEU A 83 14.42 7.72 7.31
CA LEU A 83 14.94 7.61 5.95
C LEU A 83 15.35 8.97 5.34
N PHE A 84 14.52 10.01 5.51
CA PHE A 84 14.82 11.34 4.98
C PHE A 84 15.82 12.15 5.83
N CYS A 85 15.93 11.87 7.12
CA CYS A 85 16.86 12.53 8.05
C CYS A 85 18.27 11.91 8.03
N LEU A 86 18.42 10.64 7.62
CA LEU A 86 19.70 9.93 7.58
C LEU A 86 20.83 10.68 6.85
N LYS A 87 20.51 11.47 5.82
CA LYS A 87 21.51 12.29 5.12
C LYS A 87 22.05 13.44 5.98
N SER A 88 21.20 14.04 6.81
CA SER A 88 21.52 15.19 7.65
C SER A 88 22.21 14.78 8.95
N ASP A 89 21.99 13.54 9.40
CA ASP A 89 22.43 13.04 10.71
C ASP A 89 23.77 12.28 10.66
N CYS A 90 24.41 12.19 9.49
CA CYS A 90 25.66 11.44 9.30
C CYS A 90 26.81 12.37 8.88
N ASP A 91 27.94 12.26 9.58
CA ASP A 91 29.14 13.05 9.31
C ASP A 91 29.91 12.63 8.04
N CYS A 92 29.65 11.43 7.52
CA CYS A 92 30.27 10.95 6.29
C CYS A 92 29.28 10.26 5.33
N PRO A 93 29.49 10.37 4.00
CA PRO A 93 28.60 9.77 3.00
C PRO A 93 28.52 8.24 3.07
N GLU A 94 29.60 7.57 3.48
CA GLU A 94 29.65 6.11 3.55
C GLU A 94 28.73 5.56 4.66
N GLU A 95 28.76 6.19 5.84
CA GLU A 95 27.88 5.81 6.97
C GLU A 95 26.41 6.07 6.62
N ALA A 96 26.12 7.23 6.01
CA ALA A 96 24.78 7.57 5.54
C ALA A 96 24.25 6.52 4.55
N SER A 97 25.07 6.15 3.55
CA SER A 97 24.72 5.14 2.56
C SER A 97 24.46 3.78 3.20
N ARG A 98 25.35 3.33 4.09
CA ARG A 98 25.22 2.03 4.78
C ARG A 98 23.95 1.96 5.62
N ARG A 99 23.65 2.99 6.42
CA ARG A 99 22.43 3.06 7.23
C ARG A 99 21.18 3.09 6.35
N MET A 100 21.19 3.89 5.30
CA MET A 100 20.08 3.97 4.34
C MET A 100 19.81 2.60 3.70
N SER A 101 20.85 1.93 3.21
CA SER A 101 20.73 0.59 2.64
C SER A 101 20.21 -0.43 3.64
N HIS A 102 20.64 -0.35 4.90
CA HIS A 102 20.15 -1.25 5.94
C HIS A 102 18.65 -1.06 6.22
N VAL A 103 18.21 0.18 6.47
CA VAL A 103 16.79 0.49 6.70
C VAL A 103 15.95 0.06 5.50
N LEU A 104 16.37 0.39 4.27
CA LEU A 104 15.63 0.00 3.07
C LEU A 104 15.54 -1.52 2.92
N SER A 105 16.61 -2.26 3.24
CA SER A 105 16.61 -3.72 3.17
C SER A 105 15.61 -4.34 4.15
N GLU A 106 15.56 -3.86 5.39
CA GLU A 106 14.57 -4.32 6.38
C GLU A 106 13.13 -4.07 5.92
N GLN A 107 12.87 -2.91 5.31
CA GLN A 107 11.54 -2.62 4.77
C GLN A 107 11.20 -3.49 3.56
N ILE A 108 12.17 -3.76 2.68
CA ILE A 108 12.00 -4.69 1.55
C ILE A 108 11.63 -6.08 2.07
N ASP A 109 12.35 -6.60 3.07
CA ASP A 109 12.06 -7.90 3.66
C ASP A 109 10.67 -7.93 4.29
N ALA A 110 10.29 -6.90 5.05
CA ALA A 110 8.96 -6.79 5.63
C ALA A 110 7.85 -6.77 4.56
N MET A 111 8.05 -6.06 3.44
CA MET A 111 7.13 -6.05 2.31
C MET A 111 7.04 -7.44 1.65
N GLN A 112 8.15 -8.13 1.45
CA GLN A 112 8.18 -9.49 0.89
C GLN A 112 7.40 -10.49 1.77
N HIS A 113 7.54 -10.40 3.09
CA HIS A 113 6.77 -11.23 4.03
C HIS A 113 5.26 -10.97 3.91
N LYS A 114 4.85 -9.69 3.81
CA LYS A 114 3.44 -9.33 3.60
C LYS A 114 2.92 -9.88 2.26
N ILE A 115 3.69 -9.72 1.17
CA ILE A 115 3.34 -10.24 -0.16
C ILE A 115 3.15 -11.76 -0.11
N ALA A 116 4.07 -12.50 0.51
CA ALA A 116 3.97 -13.95 0.63
C ALA A 116 2.69 -14.37 1.37
N LYS A 117 2.35 -13.69 2.47
CA LYS A 117 1.12 -13.95 3.23
C LYS A 117 -0.14 -13.64 2.43
N LEU A 118 -0.18 -12.50 1.74
CA LEU A 118 -1.33 -12.12 0.91
C LEU A 118 -1.51 -13.06 -0.29
N ARG A 119 -0.43 -13.52 -0.92
CA ARG A 119 -0.49 -14.53 -1.99
C ARG A 119 -1.11 -15.84 -1.51
N LYS A 120 -0.65 -16.34 -0.35
CA LYS A 120 -1.21 -17.54 0.26
C LYS A 120 -2.70 -17.39 0.57
N LEU A 121 -3.11 -16.26 1.16
CA LEU A 121 -4.52 -15.99 1.44
C LEU A 121 -5.36 -15.89 0.16
N ARG A 122 -4.83 -15.24 -0.89
CA ARG A 122 -5.49 -15.18 -2.20
C ARG A 122 -5.71 -16.58 -2.78
N GLU A 123 -4.72 -17.46 -2.69
CA GLU A 123 -4.83 -18.85 -3.16
C GLU A 123 -5.88 -19.62 -2.36
N GLU A 124 -5.86 -19.52 -1.03
CA GLU A 124 -6.87 -20.14 -0.15
C GLU A 124 -8.30 -19.66 -0.48
N LEU A 125 -8.50 -18.35 -0.65
CA LEU A 125 -9.81 -17.78 -0.98
C LEU A 125 -10.25 -18.15 -2.41
N THR A 126 -9.32 -18.23 -3.35
CA THR A 126 -9.60 -18.64 -4.73
C THR A 126 -10.07 -20.09 -4.77
N ALA A 127 -9.40 -20.98 -4.03
CA ALA A 127 -9.79 -22.38 -3.90
C ALA A 127 -11.19 -22.51 -3.26
N MET A 128 -11.46 -21.71 -2.22
CA MET A 128 -12.80 -21.65 -1.61
C MET A 128 -13.88 -21.23 -2.60
N VAL A 129 -13.64 -20.18 -3.39
CA VAL A 129 -14.58 -19.74 -4.43
C VAL A 129 -14.82 -20.85 -5.46
N SER A 130 -13.78 -21.60 -5.86
CA SER A 130 -13.93 -22.73 -6.78
C SER A 130 -14.93 -23.76 -6.25
N VAL A 131 -14.74 -24.23 -5.02
CA VAL A 131 -15.62 -25.20 -4.37
C VAL A 131 -17.06 -24.67 -4.26
N LEU A 132 -17.22 -23.41 -3.85
CA LEU A 132 -18.55 -22.80 -3.74
C LEU A 132 -19.22 -22.63 -5.10
N THR A 133 -18.46 -22.45 -6.18
CA THR A 133 -19.00 -22.38 -7.54
C THR A 133 -19.54 -23.74 -7.99
N GLU A 134 -18.83 -24.83 -7.67
CA GLU A 134 -19.31 -26.20 -7.93
C GLU A 134 -20.62 -26.50 -7.18
N CYS A 135 -20.76 -25.97 -5.96
CA CYS A 135 -21.98 -26.13 -5.17
C CYS A 135 -23.19 -25.35 -5.70
N GLN A 136 -23.00 -24.29 -6.51
CA GLN A 136 -24.11 -23.45 -7.00
C GLN A 136 -25.04 -24.18 -7.98
N SER A 137 -24.53 -25.19 -8.69
CA SER A 137 -25.29 -26.02 -9.62
C SER A 137 -25.73 -27.36 -9.03
N CYS A 138 -25.69 -27.51 -7.71
CA CYS A 138 -26.09 -28.75 -7.03
C CYS A 138 -27.62 -28.81 -6.85
N ASP A 139 -28.24 -29.84 -7.42
CA ASP A 139 -29.70 -30.07 -7.35
C ASP A 139 -30.12 -31.08 -6.25
N GLU A 140 -29.18 -31.53 -5.40
CA GLU A 140 -29.45 -32.57 -4.39
C GLU A 140 -30.44 -32.12 -3.29
N GLY A 141 -30.70 -30.80 -3.18
CA GLY A 141 -31.64 -30.24 -2.22
C GLY A 141 -31.25 -30.46 -0.74
N ASN A 142 -32.07 -29.96 0.19
CA ASN A 142 -31.93 -30.23 1.63
C ASN A 142 -30.59 -29.81 2.29
N PHE A 143 -30.18 -28.55 2.07
CA PHE A 143 -29.07 -27.92 2.79
C PHE A 143 -29.41 -27.74 4.29
N PRO A 144 -28.50 -28.06 5.24
CA PRO A 144 -27.12 -28.52 5.06
C PRO A 144 -26.94 -30.06 5.06
N LEU A 145 -27.98 -30.84 5.35
CA LEU A 145 -27.88 -32.30 5.56
C LEU A 145 -27.35 -33.09 4.36
N ALA A 146 -27.71 -32.69 3.14
CA ALA A 146 -27.14 -33.32 1.93
C ALA A 146 -25.66 -32.96 1.76
N CYS A 147 -25.30 -31.72 2.10
CA CYS A 147 -23.93 -31.21 2.01
C CYS A 147 -22.98 -31.84 3.04
N GLU A 148 -23.47 -32.33 4.18
CA GLU A 148 -22.65 -33.07 5.17
C GLU A 148 -22.08 -34.38 4.62
N LYS A 149 -22.75 -34.99 3.64
CA LYS A 149 -22.35 -36.27 3.02
C LYS A 149 -21.95 -36.12 1.54
N CYS A 150 -21.85 -34.87 1.07
CA CYS A 150 -21.52 -34.55 -0.30
C CYS A 150 -20.03 -34.82 -0.57
N ASP A 151 -19.69 -35.42 -1.70
CA ASP A 151 -18.30 -35.71 -2.09
C ASP A 151 -17.42 -34.45 -2.17
N VAL A 152 -18.02 -33.29 -2.41
CA VAL A 152 -17.32 -31.99 -2.51
C VAL A 152 -17.03 -31.42 -1.11
N LEU A 153 -18.06 -31.28 -0.26
CA LEU A 153 -17.94 -30.68 1.07
C LEU A 153 -17.53 -31.67 2.17
N GLY A 154 -17.50 -32.97 1.86
CA GLY A 154 -16.94 -34.03 2.70
C GLY A 154 -15.49 -34.38 2.35
N SER A 155 -14.90 -33.73 1.34
CA SER A 155 -13.54 -34.03 0.89
C SER A 155 -12.48 -33.63 1.94
N PRO A 156 -11.46 -34.47 2.19
CA PRO A 156 -10.34 -34.12 3.07
C PRO A 156 -9.46 -33.00 2.50
N GLU A 157 -9.58 -32.69 1.21
CA GLU A 157 -8.80 -31.65 0.52
C GLU A 157 -9.48 -30.27 0.51
N LEU A 158 -10.53 -30.09 1.32
CA LEU A 158 -11.21 -28.80 1.39
C LEU A 158 -10.24 -27.66 1.76
N PRO A 159 -10.35 -26.49 1.11
CA PRO A 159 -9.60 -25.32 1.51
C PRO A 159 -9.79 -25.03 3.00
N ARG A 160 -8.70 -24.73 3.72
CA ARG A 160 -8.72 -24.47 5.17
C ARG A 160 -9.83 -23.51 5.60
N ALA A 161 -10.08 -22.45 4.83
CA ALA A 161 -11.13 -21.48 5.11
C ALA A 161 -12.53 -22.12 5.14
N LEU A 162 -12.82 -23.03 4.21
CA LEU A 162 -14.08 -23.79 4.18
C LEU A 162 -14.14 -24.81 5.31
N GLN A 163 -13.04 -25.51 5.63
CA GLN A 163 -13.03 -26.43 6.77
C GLN A 163 -13.44 -25.72 8.07
N VAL A 164 -12.88 -24.53 8.32
CA VAL A 164 -13.25 -23.74 9.50
C VAL A 164 -14.71 -23.30 9.43
N LEU A 165 -15.18 -22.75 8.31
CA LEU A 165 -16.54 -22.21 8.24
C LEU A 165 -17.63 -23.30 8.19
N TRP A 166 -17.31 -24.48 7.65
CA TRP A 166 -18.24 -25.60 7.47
C TRP A 166 -18.30 -26.52 8.70
N HIS A 167 -17.19 -26.70 9.42
CA HIS A 167 -17.13 -27.56 10.60
C HIS A 167 -17.19 -26.80 11.93
N ALA A 168 -17.32 -25.47 11.93
CA ALA A 168 -17.45 -24.67 13.16
C ALA A 168 -18.88 -24.56 13.72
N SER A 169 -19.84 -25.36 13.25
CA SER A 169 -21.17 -25.42 13.87
C SER A 169 -21.17 -26.38 15.07
N GLU A 170 -20.77 -25.88 16.24
CA GLU A 170 -21.19 -26.37 17.56
C GLU A 170 -22.05 -25.30 18.26
#